data_AF-A0A6J8BIL2-F1
#
_entry.id   AF-A0A6J8BIL2-F1
#
_cell.length_a   1.000
_cell.length_b   1.000
_cell.length_c   1.000
_cell.angle_alpha   90.00
_cell.angle_beta   90.00
_cell.angle_gamma   90.00
#
_symmetry.space_group_name_H-M   'P 1'
#
loop_
_entity.id
_entity.type
_entity.pdbx_description
1 polymer ?
#
loop_
_entity_poly.entity_id
_entity_poly.type
_entity_poly.pdbx_seq_one_letter_code
_entity_poly.pdbx_strand_id
1 'polypeptide(L)'
;MKTEFESIFPLHLEHDHSDSSGIKTKQFPLGLFDCNENKTQQVIRLLKQLTEKYVPLKDNGEVIDEVFFGEDRFTDERIQSAQQAMSNGDTPKEKLQGFISKIKDWHRMMNFLEHNRPKIEKKKKSKTSATDDQLFNYIILLFKLTGLLKNLDTAIDMADGRRSVRSAKYELPIFNTTNKLKYVIRCIHLTALSEETLSPEQRDRLILNRTVNIQGGKNNNLALNEYVEILNRDSKDIVTGHQTKESIIAHSKQYPHLIKYIKHFDIISEIRQRKGFHKLPQYKADVMKVAKELIEIRAFEHIPKRKFVCKELSTERNPFINSYRGLSTMIDTNQKNLLVV
;
A
#
# COMPACT_ATOMS: atom_id res chain seq x y z
N MET A 1 8.27 -22.53 22.16
CA MET A 1 8.34 -21.31 21.33
C MET A 1 7.34 -21.29 20.16
N LYS A 2 7.42 -22.16 19.13
CA LYS A 2 6.48 -22.08 17.99
C LYS A 2 5.02 -22.38 18.40
N THR A 3 4.83 -23.44 19.18
CA THR A 3 3.53 -23.86 19.74
C THR A 3 2.94 -22.86 20.74
N GLU A 4 3.75 -22.26 21.61
CA GLU A 4 3.29 -21.21 22.54
C GLU A 4 2.93 -19.92 21.79
N PHE A 5 3.72 -19.53 20.78
CA PHE A 5 3.43 -18.33 20.00
C PHE A 5 2.17 -18.50 19.14
N GLU A 6 1.97 -19.67 18.53
CA GLU A 6 0.74 -20.00 17.79
C GLU A 6 -0.50 -20.02 18.70
N SER A 7 -0.35 -20.31 20.00
CA SER A 7 -1.44 -20.20 20.97
C SER A 7 -1.81 -18.76 21.33
N ILE A 8 -0.87 -17.81 21.20
CA ILE A 8 -1.06 -16.38 21.49
C ILE A 8 -1.47 -15.61 20.23
N PHE A 9 -0.91 -15.99 19.08
CA PHE A 9 -1.16 -15.40 17.76
C PHE A 9 -1.42 -16.52 16.76
N PRO A 10 -2.70 -16.89 16.53
CA PRO A 10 -3.02 -17.97 15.61
C PRO A 10 -2.66 -17.58 14.18
N LEU A 11 -2.30 -18.58 13.37
CA LEU A 11 -1.94 -18.37 11.96
C LEU A 11 -3.13 -17.83 11.14
N HIS A 12 -4.35 -18.19 11.51
CA HIS A 12 -5.59 -17.67 10.92
C HIS A 12 -6.57 -17.34 12.05
N LEU A 13 -7.20 -16.18 11.95
CA LEU A 13 -8.32 -15.79 12.81
C LEU A 13 -9.59 -16.02 12.01
N GLU A 14 -10.49 -16.86 12.52
CA GLU A 14 -11.76 -17.14 11.84
C GLU A 14 -12.67 -15.89 11.85
N HIS A 15 -13.30 -15.62 10.71
CA HIS A 15 -14.24 -14.53 10.47
C HIS A 15 -15.28 -14.93 9.41
N ASP A 16 -16.33 -14.11 9.22
CA ASP A 16 -17.51 -14.40 8.38
C ASP A 16 -17.21 -14.85 6.94
N HIS A 17 -16.00 -14.59 6.44
CA HIS A 17 -15.60 -14.87 5.06
C HIS A 17 -14.30 -15.70 4.98
N SER A 18 -13.89 -16.32 6.08
CA SER A 18 -12.71 -17.18 6.14
C SER A 18 -12.74 -18.31 5.12
N ASP A 19 -13.91 -18.87 4.84
CA ASP A 19 -14.08 -19.94 3.84
C ASP A 19 -13.80 -19.45 2.41
N SER A 20 -14.20 -18.21 2.12
CA SER A 20 -14.00 -17.59 0.81
C SER A 20 -12.63 -16.91 0.65
N SER A 21 -11.92 -16.65 1.76
CA SER A 21 -10.63 -15.94 1.77
C SER A 21 -9.54 -16.61 0.94
N GLY A 22 -9.64 -17.93 0.75
CA GLY A 22 -8.71 -18.72 -0.04
C GLY A 22 -9.08 -18.87 -1.52
N ILE A 23 -10.22 -18.36 -1.95
CA ILE A 23 -10.68 -18.49 -3.34
C ILE A 23 -9.86 -17.57 -4.22
N LYS A 24 -9.27 -18.13 -5.27
CA LYS A 24 -8.52 -17.35 -6.26
C LYS A 24 -9.43 -16.32 -6.93
N THR A 25 -9.02 -15.06 -6.88
CA THR A 25 -9.78 -13.95 -7.45
C THR A 25 -9.76 -14.01 -8.97
N LYS A 26 -10.95 -13.89 -9.58
CA LYS A 26 -11.11 -13.72 -11.02
C LYS A 26 -10.91 -12.25 -11.39
N GLN A 27 -10.16 -12.01 -12.44
CA GLN A 27 -9.76 -10.65 -12.83
C GLN A 27 -9.96 -10.46 -14.32
N PHE A 28 -10.34 -9.24 -14.70
CA PHE A 28 -10.63 -8.89 -16.09
C PHE A 28 -9.85 -7.62 -16.45
N PRO A 29 -8.83 -7.72 -17.33
CA PRO A 29 -8.09 -6.55 -17.76
C PRO A 29 -8.95 -5.67 -18.66
N LEU A 30 -9.24 -4.45 -18.22
CA LEU A 30 -10.03 -3.48 -19.00
C LEU A 30 -9.21 -2.79 -20.10
N GLY A 31 -7.88 -2.85 -20.01
CA GLY A 31 -6.94 -2.15 -20.88
C GLY A 31 -6.64 -0.74 -20.39
N LEU A 32 -5.71 -0.08 -21.09
CA LEU A 32 -5.36 1.32 -20.87
C LEU A 32 -6.31 2.21 -21.67
N PHE A 33 -6.64 3.35 -21.09
CA PHE A 33 -7.43 4.39 -21.74
C PHE A 33 -6.53 5.60 -21.98
N ASP A 34 -6.69 6.23 -23.15
CA ASP A 34 -6.05 7.50 -23.43
C ASP A 34 -6.75 8.63 -22.66
N CYS A 35 -6.32 8.85 -21.42
CA CYS A 35 -6.90 9.84 -20.54
C CYS A 35 -5.81 10.54 -19.73
N ASN A 36 -5.75 11.86 -19.82
CA ASN A 36 -5.01 12.69 -18.89
C ASN A 36 -5.92 13.06 -17.72
N GLU A 37 -5.72 12.43 -16.57
CA GLU A 37 -6.50 12.63 -15.34
C GLU A 37 -6.45 14.08 -14.82
N ASN A 38 -5.46 14.89 -15.22
CA ASN A 38 -5.41 16.31 -14.86
C ASN A 38 -6.39 17.18 -15.65
N LYS A 39 -7.04 16.63 -16.70
CA LYS A 39 -8.03 17.34 -17.50
C LYS A 39 -9.43 16.79 -17.20
N THR A 40 -10.23 17.54 -16.46
CA THR A 40 -11.60 17.14 -16.07
C THR A 40 -12.46 16.68 -17.26
N GLN A 41 -12.38 17.35 -18.41
CA GLN A 41 -13.11 16.94 -19.62
C GLN A 41 -12.73 15.54 -20.11
N GLN A 42 -11.46 15.14 -20.00
CA GLN A 42 -11.01 13.81 -20.39
C GLN A 42 -11.48 12.75 -19.39
N VAL A 43 -11.47 13.09 -18.09
CA VAL A 43 -12.04 12.23 -17.04
C VAL A 43 -13.55 12.03 -17.25
N ILE A 44 -14.30 13.09 -17.56
CA ILE A 44 -15.73 13.00 -17.90
C ILE A 44 -15.94 12.07 -19.10
N ARG A 45 -15.14 12.23 -20.17
CA ARG A 45 -15.21 11.35 -21.35
C ARG A 45 -14.92 9.90 -21.01
N LEU A 46 -13.90 9.65 -20.20
CA LEU A 46 -13.57 8.31 -19.71
C LEU A 46 -14.74 7.73 -18.91
N LEU A 47 -15.27 8.47 -17.93
CA LEU A 47 -16.37 8.00 -17.10
C LEU A 47 -17.63 7.74 -17.93
N LYS A 48 -17.98 8.58 -18.92
CA LYS A 48 -19.09 8.29 -19.86
C LYS A 48 -18.89 6.95 -20.59
N GLN A 49 -17.67 6.71 -21.11
CA GLN A 49 -17.35 5.46 -21.79
C GLN A 49 -17.42 4.25 -20.87
N LEU A 50 -17.00 4.39 -19.60
CA LEU A 50 -17.04 3.31 -18.62
C LEU A 50 -18.46 3.07 -18.11
N THR A 51 -19.25 4.12 -17.92
CA THR A 51 -20.67 4.05 -17.54
C THR A 51 -21.44 3.21 -18.56
N GLU A 52 -21.26 3.47 -19.86
CA GLU A 52 -21.95 2.71 -20.91
C GLU A 52 -21.61 1.22 -20.90
N LYS A 53 -20.39 0.86 -20.48
CA LYS A 53 -19.87 -0.51 -20.61
C LYS A 53 -19.99 -1.35 -19.35
N TYR A 54 -19.92 -0.72 -18.18
CA TYR A 54 -19.68 -1.43 -16.93
C TYR A 54 -20.64 -1.06 -15.80
N VAL A 55 -21.37 0.04 -15.92
CA VAL A 55 -22.41 0.39 -14.94
C VAL A 55 -23.70 -0.31 -15.37
N PRO A 56 -24.32 -1.12 -14.51
CA PRO A 56 -25.66 -1.64 -14.75
C PRO A 56 -26.68 -0.51 -14.86
N LEU A 57 -27.29 -0.34 -16.04
CA LEU A 57 -28.25 0.72 -16.34
C LEU A 57 -29.57 0.12 -16.82
N LYS A 58 -30.68 0.80 -16.52
CA LYS A 58 -31.96 0.59 -17.21
C LYS A 58 -31.97 1.34 -18.55
N ASP A 59 -32.93 0.99 -19.42
CA ASP A 59 -33.10 1.64 -20.73
C ASP A 59 -33.32 3.16 -20.64
N ASN A 60 -33.89 3.64 -19.53
CA ASN A 60 -34.13 5.06 -19.27
C ASN A 60 -32.91 5.81 -18.69
N GLY A 61 -31.75 5.15 -18.53
CA GLY A 61 -30.54 5.77 -17.98
C GLY A 61 -30.49 5.83 -16.44
N GLU A 62 -31.41 5.17 -15.73
CA GLU A 62 -31.28 4.95 -14.30
C GLU A 62 -30.20 3.92 -13.97
N VAL A 63 -29.44 4.17 -12.91
CA VAL A 63 -28.45 3.25 -12.36
C VAL A 63 -29.17 2.15 -11.58
N ILE A 64 -28.94 0.89 -11.97
CA ILE A 64 -29.44 -0.29 -11.25
C ILE A 64 -28.56 -0.58 -10.04
N ASP A 65 -27.24 -0.52 -10.24
CA ASP A 65 -26.26 -0.75 -9.18
C ASP A 65 -24.99 0.08 -9.42
N GLU A 66 -24.41 0.58 -8.35
CA GLU A 66 -23.19 1.38 -8.39
C GLU A 66 -21.95 0.50 -8.33
N VAL A 67 -20.92 0.88 -9.10
CA VAL A 67 -19.67 0.12 -9.21
C VAL A 67 -18.55 0.85 -8.48
N PHE A 68 -17.78 0.12 -7.67
CA PHE A 68 -16.61 0.70 -7.01
C PHE A 68 -15.48 1.00 -7.99
N PHE A 69 -15.09 2.27 -8.06
CA PHE A 69 -13.92 2.73 -8.78
C PHE A 69 -12.79 3.01 -7.78
N GLY A 70 -11.83 2.09 -7.67
CA GLY A 70 -10.76 2.22 -6.68
C GLY A 70 -9.49 2.80 -7.27
N GLU A 71 -8.94 3.87 -6.68
CA GLU A 71 -7.54 4.26 -6.94
C GLU A 71 -6.86 5.05 -5.82
N ASP A 72 -5.85 5.84 -6.17
CA ASP A 72 -5.17 6.77 -5.29
C ASP A 72 -6.05 8.01 -5.02
N ARG A 73 -5.62 8.85 -4.08
CA ARG A 73 -6.40 10.02 -3.67
C ARG A 73 -6.58 11.04 -4.80
N PHE A 74 -5.58 11.24 -5.64
CA PHE A 74 -5.68 12.27 -6.68
C PHE A 74 -6.70 11.84 -7.73
N THR A 75 -6.68 10.57 -8.14
CA THR A 75 -7.69 10.04 -9.07
C THR A 75 -9.10 10.13 -8.46
N ASP A 76 -9.26 9.83 -7.17
CA ASP A 76 -10.53 9.99 -6.45
C ASP A 76 -11.06 11.44 -6.51
N GLU A 77 -10.22 12.43 -6.20
CA GLU A 77 -10.59 13.85 -6.29
C GLU A 77 -10.99 14.27 -7.72
N ARG A 78 -10.34 13.69 -8.75
CA ARG A 78 -10.66 13.96 -10.16
C ARG A 78 -12.01 13.34 -10.57
N ILE A 79 -12.34 12.15 -10.09
CA ILE A 79 -13.63 11.50 -10.35
C ILE A 79 -14.76 12.30 -9.69
N GLN A 80 -14.61 12.69 -8.42
CA GLN A 80 -15.60 13.50 -7.72
C GLN A 80 -15.79 14.86 -8.41
N SER A 81 -14.70 15.49 -8.87
CA SER A 81 -14.78 16.74 -9.64
C SER A 81 -15.54 16.56 -10.96
N ALA A 82 -15.36 15.43 -11.66
CA ALA A 82 -16.07 15.12 -12.89
C ALA A 82 -17.57 14.88 -12.65
N GLN A 83 -17.94 14.17 -11.58
CA GLN A 83 -19.33 13.97 -11.18
C GLN A 83 -20.00 15.30 -10.79
N GLN A 84 -19.31 16.14 -10.01
CA GLN A 84 -19.80 17.46 -9.63
C GLN A 84 -20.03 18.35 -10.86
N ALA A 85 -19.12 18.33 -11.84
CA ALA A 85 -19.27 19.08 -13.08
C ALA A 85 -20.46 18.62 -13.94
N MET A 86 -20.88 17.36 -13.77
CA MET A 86 -22.02 16.76 -14.49
C MET A 86 -23.32 16.75 -13.66
N SER A 87 -23.33 17.37 -12.47
CA SER A 87 -24.47 17.33 -11.53
C SER A 87 -25.80 17.85 -12.07
N ASN A 88 -25.75 18.74 -13.07
CA ASN A 88 -26.92 19.32 -13.75
C ASN A 88 -27.49 18.45 -14.89
N GLY A 89 -26.99 17.22 -15.11
CA GLY A 89 -27.58 16.30 -16.09
C GLY A 89 -29.02 15.92 -15.73
N ASP A 90 -29.81 15.46 -16.70
CA ASP A 90 -31.22 15.12 -16.48
C ASP A 90 -31.36 13.70 -15.92
N THR A 91 -30.42 12.80 -16.24
CA THR A 91 -30.44 11.40 -15.80
C THR A 91 -29.24 11.03 -14.90
N PRO A 92 -29.35 10.00 -14.04
CA PRO A 92 -28.21 9.47 -13.27
C PRO A 92 -27.01 9.09 -14.14
N LYS A 93 -27.26 8.54 -15.34
CA LYS A 93 -26.26 8.27 -16.37
C LYS A 93 -25.49 9.53 -16.78
N GLU A 94 -26.20 10.61 -17.10
CA GLU A 94 -25.58 11.89 -17.49
C GLU A 94 -24.82 12.54 -16.34
N LYS A 95 -25.31 12.39 -15.11
CA LYS A 95 -24.65 12.84 -13.88
C LYS A 95 -23.45 11.99 -13.48
N LEU A 96 -23.18 10.89 -14.18
CA LEU A 96 -22.11 9.94 -13.86
C LEU A 96 -22.24 9.31 -12.46
N GLN A 97 -23.47 9.08 -11.99
CA GLN A 97 -23.77 8.52 -10.66
C GLN A 97 -23.56 7.00 -10.56
N GLY A 98 -23.05 6.34 -11.59
CA GLY A 98 -22.84 4.89 -11.60
C GLY A 98 -21.59 4.40 -10.86
N PHE A 99 -20.73 5.30 -10.38
CA PHE A 99 -19.45 4.96 -9.76
C PHE A 99 -19.34 5.50 -8.34
N ILE A 100 -19.02 4.60 -7.40
CA ILE A 100 -18.57 4.96 -6.06
C ILE A 100 -17.04 4.97 -6.07
N SER A 101 -16.45 6.16 -6.02
CA SER A 101 -15.01 6.27 -5.89
C SER A 101 -14.55 5.80 -4.50
N LYS A 102 -13.46 5.02 -4.45
CA LYS A 102 -12.86 4.56 -3.19
C LYS A 102 -11.34 4.71 -3.22
N ILE A 103 -10.76 5.08 -2.09
CA ILE A 103 -9.30 5.09 -1.90
C ILE A 103 -8.83 3.69 -1.45
N LYS A 104 -7.91 3.06 -2.18
CA LYS A 104 -7.36 1.71 -1.83
C LYS A 104 -6.42 1.77 -0.61
N ASP A 105 -5.55 0.78 -0.29
CA ASP A 105 -4.90 0.66 1.05
C ASP A 105 -3.39 0.74 1.27
N TRP A 106 -2.58 0.39 0.28
CA TRP A 106 -1.15 0.07 0.48
C TRP A 106 -0.32 1.12 1.21
N HIS A 107 -0.46 2.41 0.85
CA HIS A 107 0.37 3.46 1.43
C HIS A 107 0.24 3.63 2.97
N ARG A 108 -0.73 2.99 3.63
CA ARG A 108 -0.87 3.04 5.11
C ARG A 108 0.27 2.33 5.82
N MET A 109 0.75 1.21 5.25
CA MET A 109 1.83 0.37 5.81
C MET A 109 3.21 1.04 5.72
N MET A 110 3.57 1.57 4.54
CA MET A 110 4.90 2.12 4.26
C MET A 110 5.20 3.43 5.02
N ASN A 111 4.20 4.29 5.18
CA ASN A 111 4.39 5.58 5.88
C ASN A 111 4.53 5.42 7.40
N PHE A 112 4.10 4.28 7.92
CA PHE A 112 4.27 3.93 9.31
C PHE A 112 5.75 3.74 9.67
N LEU A 113 6.51 3.06 8.80
CA LEU A 113 7.92 2.75 9.01
C LEU A 113 8.84 3.94 8.66
N GLU A 114 8.54 4.69 7.59
CA GLU A 114 9.39 5.82 7.13
C GLU A 114 9.52 6.98 8.12
N HIS A 115 8.60 7.14 9.09
CA HIS A 115 8.61 8.28 10.02
C HIS A 115 8.79 7.90 11.50
N ASN A 116 8.99 6.61 11.82
CA ASN A 116 9.55 6.22 13.12
C ASN A 116 11.05 6.57 13.25
N ARG A 117 11.66 7.14 12.19
CA ARG A 117 12.90 7.92 12.34
C ARG A 117 12.56 9.18 13.12
N PRO A 118 13.15 9.42 14.31
CA PRO A 118 12.96 10.66 15.02
C PRO A 118 13.44 11.81 14.13
N LYS A 119 12.51 12.53 13.51
CA LYS A 119 12.80 13.88 13.04
C LYS A 119 13.01 14.70 14.30
N ILE A 120 14.24 15.13 14.51
CA ILE A 120 14.61 16.09 15.54
C ILE A 120 14.01 17.44 15.12
N GLU A 121 12.69 17.55 15.14
CA GLU A 121 12.03 18.84 15.17
C GLU A 121 12.14 19.37 16.59
N LYS A 122 12.62 20.61 16.71
CA LYS A 122 12.74 21.34 17.97
C LYS A 122 11.35 21.51 18.60
N LYS A 123 10.81 20.49 19.26
CA LYS A 123 9.59 20.62 20.07
C LYS A 123 9.91 21.41 21.34
N LYS A 124 9.02 22.35 21.67
CA LYS A 124 8.99 23.08 22.94
C LYS A 124 9.15 22.07 24.10
N LYS A 125 10.02 22.36 25.07
CA LYS A 125 10.21 21.54 26.28
C LYS A 125 8.85 21.30 26.95
N SER A 126 8.31 20.08 26.84
CA SER A 126 7.27 19.65 27.78
C SER A 126 7.93 19.51 29.14
N LYS A 127 7.21 19.84 30.22
CA LYS A 127 7.68 19.59 31.58
C LYS A 127 7.84 18.08 31.75
N THR A 128 9.07 17.56 31.65
CA THR A 128 9.40 16.17 32.00
C THR A 128 9.06 15.97 33.48
N SER A 129 8.14 15.06 33.78
CA SER A 129 7.82 14.70 35.15
C SER A 129 9.02 14.01 35.80
N ALA A 130 9.11 14.06 37.14
CA ALA A 130 10.21 13.43 37.87
C ALA A 130 10.27 11.89 37.71
N THR A 131 9.24 11.29 37.11
CA THR A 131 9.05 9.86 36.90
C THR A 131 9.21 9.42 35.44
N ASP A 132 9.43 10.32 34.49
CA ASP A 132 9.45 9.98 33.05
C ASP A 132 10.64 9.06 32.69
N ASP A 133 10.36 7.96 31.99
CA ASP A 133 11.35 7.04 31.40
C ASP A 133 11.22 7.06 29.88
N GLN A 134 12.11 7.79 29.22
CA GLN A 134 12.05 8.02 27.78
C GLN A 134 12.37 6.75 26.97
N LEU A 135 13.27 5.89 27.44
CA LEU A 135 13.61 4.64 26.74
C LEU A 135 12.44 3.67 26.82
N PHE A 136 11.88 3.46 28.01
CA PHE A 136 10.70 2.61 28.19
C PHE A 136 9.53 3.10 27.33
N ASN A 137 9.21 4.40 27.41
CA ASN A 137 8.12 4.99 26.64
C ASN A 137 8.31 4.83 25.12
N TYR A 138 9.54 5.00 24.63
CA TYR A 138 9.88 4.78 23.22
C TYR A 138 9.71 3.32 22.81
N ILE A 139 10.24 2.38 23.59
CA ILE A 139 10.15 0.93 23.30
C ILE A 139 8.69 0.49 23.30
N ILE A 140 7.91 0.85 24.32
CA ILE A 140 6.48 0.53 24.38
C ILE A 140 5.73 1.13 23.19
N LEU A 141 6.04 2.37 22.79
CA LEU A 141 5.45 2.96 21.59
C LEU A 141 5.80 2.15 20.34
N LEU A 142 7.07 1.78 20.14
CA LEU A 142 7.51 0.98 19.00
C LEU A 142 6.78 -0.37 18.92
N PHE A 143 6.59 -1.06 20.06
CA PHE A 143 5.84 -2.32 20.10
C PHE A 143 4.36 -2.12 19.80
N LYS A 144 3.71 -1.11 20.38
CA LYS A 144 2.30 -0.76 20.07
C LYS A 144 2.14 -0.47 18.59
N LEU A 145 3.07 0.29 18.03
CA LEU A 145 3.09 0.64 16.64
C LEU A 145 3.26 -0.61 15.75
N THR A 146 4.25 -1.45 16.05
CA THR A 146 4.47 -2.71 15.34
C THR A 146 3.27 -3.65 15.43
N GLY A 147 2.58 -3.68 16.57
CA GLY A 147 1.34 -4.44 16.75
C GLY A 147 0.21 -3.97 15.84
N LEU A 148 0.02 -2.65 15.70
CA LEU A 148 -0.94 -2.08 14.75
C LEU A 148 -0.59 -2.45 13.30
N LEU A 149 0.70 -2.33 12.94
CA LEU A 149 1.20 -2.71 11.63
C LEU A 149 0.91 -4.19 11.33
N LYS A 150 1.24 -5.07 12.28
CA LYS A 150 1.03 -6.52 12.13
C LYS A 150 -0.44 -6.89 12.11
N ASN A 151 -1.29 -6.17 12.84
CA ASN A 151 -2.74 -6.34 12.79
C ASN A 151 -3.29 -6.06 11.39
N LEU A 152 -2.85 -4.99 10.72
CA LEU A 152 -3.26 -4.69 9.34
C LEU A 152 -2.68 -5.69 8.35
N ASP A 153 -1.39 -6.03 8.49
CA ASP A 153 -0.67 -6.97 7.62
C ASP A 153 -1.36 -8.35 7.61
N THR A 154 -1.62 -8.91 8.80
CA THR A 154 -2.34 -10.17 8.92
C THR A 154 -3.80 -10.07 8.52
N ALA A 155 -4.44 -8.89 8.66
CA ALA A 155 -5.81 -8.70 8.18
C ALA A 155 -5.86 -8.80 6.65
N ILE A 156 -4.85 -8.27 5.97
CA ILE A 156 -4.69 -8.40 4.52
C ILE A 156 -4.49 -9.87 4.16
N ASP A 157 -3.51 -10.56 4.77
CA ASP A 157 -3.24 -11.98 4.50
C ASP A 157 -4.51 -12.85 4.65
N MET A 158 -5.27 -12.63 5.72
CA MET A 158 -6.48 -13.38 6.04
C MET A 158 -7.70 -12.96 5.21
N ALA A 159 -7.63 -11.88 4.43
CA ALA A 159 -8.78 -11.20 3.82
C ALA A 159 -9.86 -10.76 4.84
N ASP A 160 -9.44 -10.39 6.05
CA ASP A 160 -10.29 -9.84 7.09
C ASP A 160 -10.49 -8.32 6.86
N GLY A 161 -11.41 -8.01 5.96
CA GLY A 161 -11.75 -6.64 5.59
C GLY A 161 -12.22 -5.78 6.78
N ARG A 162 -12.97 -6.38 7.71
CA ARG A 162 -13.48 -5.67 8.90
C ARG A 162 -12.31 -5.23 9.78
N ARG A 163 -11.32 -6.09 9.99
CA ARG A 163 -10.11 -5.75 10.75
C ARG A 163 -9.25 -4.71 10.02
N SER A 164 -9.17 -4.75 8.69
CA SER A 164 -8.50 -3.71 7.88
C SER A 164 -9.16 -2.33 8.02
N VAL A 165 -10.50 -2.26 7.99
CA VAL A 165 -11.24 -1.01 8.22
C VAL A 165 -11.06 -0.52 9.65
N ARG A 166 -11.19 -1.41 10.63
CA ARG A 166 -10.97 -1.08 12.06
C ARG A 166 -9.56 -0.54 12.31
N SER A 167 -8.54 -1.08 11.63
CA SER A 167 -7.16 -0.57 11.71
C SER A 167 -7.06 0.91 11.31
N ALA A 168 -7.85 1.34 10.31
CA ALA A 168 -7.86 2.74 9.86
C ALA A 168 -8.25 3.72 10.98
N LYS A 169 -9.15 3.32 11.87
CA LYS A 169 -9.58 4.13 13.01
C LYS A 169 -8.45 4.32 14.03
N TYR A 170 -7.67 3.27 14.27
CA TYR A 170 -6.51 3.34 15.18
C TYR A 170 -5.32 4.08 14.55
N GLU A 171 -5.19 4.03 13.23
CA GLU A 171 -4.14 4.73 12.48
C GLU A 171 -4.41 6.24 12.34
N LEU A 172 -5.69 6.65 12.31
CA LEU A 172 -6.10 8.05 12.09
C LEU A 172 -5.42 9.05 13.07
N PRO A 173 -5.41 8.85 14.40
CA PRO A 173 -4.70 9.74 15.31
C PRO A 173 -3.21 9.82 15.04
N ILE A 174 -2.59 8.73 14.59
CA ILE A 174 -1.16 8.67 14.27
C ILE A 174 -0.87 9.53 13.04
N PHE A 175 -1.68 9.40 11.98
CA PHE A 175 -1.52 10.22 10.79
C PHE A 175 -1.82 11.70 11.04
N ASN A 176 -2.77 12.00 11.93
CA ASN A 176 -3.09 13.37 12.31
C ASN A 176 -1.93 14.02 13.08
N THR A 177 -1.42 13.34 14.10
CA THR A 177 -0.30 13.85 14.93
C THR A 177 1.03 13.95 14.18
N THR A 178 1.17 13.22 13.07
CA THR A 178 2.35 13.25 12.19
C THR A 178 2.17 14.14 10.95
N ASN A 179 1.11 14.96 10.90
CA ASN A 179 0.79 15.87 9.78
C ASN A 179 0.68 15.17 8.42
N LYS A 180 0.22 13.92 8.39
CA LYS A 180 0.02 13.14 7.16
C LYS A 180 -1.42 13.27 6.66
N LEU A 181 -1.78 14.48 6.23
CA LEU A 181 -3.15 14.82 5.85
C LEU A 181 -3.74 13.91 4.75
N LYS A 182 -2.91 13.43 3.81
CA LYS A 182 -3.33 12.45 2.79
C LYS A 182 -3.93 11.20 3.42
N TYR A 183 -3.31 10.66 4.47
CA TYR A 183 -3.75 9.44 5.14
C TYR A 183 -4.83 9.68 6.19
N VAL A 184 -4.86 10.86 6.80
CA VAL A 184 -5.99 11.30 7.63
C VAL A 184 -7.29 11.25 6.83
N ILE A 185 -7.31 11.93 5.68
CA ILE A 185 -8.49 11.99 4.81
C ILE A 185 -8.88 10.60 4.32
N ARG A 186 -7.91 9.74 3.98
CA ARG A 186 -8.16 8.35 3.61
C ARG A 186 -8.84 7.54 4.72
N CYS A 187 -8.37 7.68 5.97
CA CYS A 187 -8.97 6.97 7.11
C CYS A 187 -10.38 7.47 7.40
N ILE A 188 -10.60 8.79 7.34
CA ILE A 188 -11.93 9.40 7.51
C ILE A 188 -12.87 8.92 6.40
N HIS A 189 -12.45 9.01 5.13
CA HIS A 189 -13.25 8.60 3.98
C HIS A 189 -13.62 7.12 4.03
N LEU A 190 -12.65 6.24 4.34
CA LEU A 190 -12.93 4.81 4.51
C LEU A 190 -13.93 4.56 5.65
N THR A 191 -13.74 5.23 6.79
CA THR A 191 -14.61 5.06 7.95
C THR A 191 -16.02 5.52 7.63
N ALA A 192 -16.18 6.71 7.05
CA ALA A 192 -17.47 7.27 6.65
C ALA A 192 -18.22 6.33 5.69
N LEU A 193 -17.56 5.86 4.62
CA LEU A 193 -18.15 4.91 3.68
C LEU A 193 -18.54 3.59 4.36
N SER A 194 -17.71 3.09 5.28
CA SER A 194 -17.95 1.81 5.94
C SER A 194 -19.01 1.83 7.04
N GLU A 195 -19.35 3.00 7.59
CA GLU A 195 -20.25 3.10 8.76
C GLU A 195 -21.57 3.78 8.45
N GLU A 196 -21.57 4.83 7.62
CA GLU A 196 -22.71 5.76 7.53
C GLU A 196 -23.20 5.98 6.09
N THR A 197 -22.30 6.05 5.10
CA THR A 197 -22.68 6.53 3.76
C THR A 197 -23.29 5.45 2.86
N LEU A 198 -22.80 4.21 2.94
CA LEU A 198 -23.16 3.15 2.01
C LEU A 198 -24.30 2.26 2.54
N SER A 199 -25.09 1.72 1.60
CA SER A 199 -26.07 0.67 1.91
C SER A 199 -25.35 -0.58 2.48
N PRO A 200 -26.05 -1.47 3.21
CA PRO A 200 -25.43 -2.67 3.78
C PRO A 200 -24.68 -3.52 2.74
N GLU A 201 -25.27 -3.71 1.56
CA GLU A 201 -24.66 -4.47 0.46
C GLU A 201 -23.43 -3.78 -0.12
N GLN A 202 -23.50 -2.46 -0.32
CA GLN A 202 -22.37 -1.66 -0.79
C GLN A 202 -21.23 -1.65 0.23
N ARG A 203 -21.56 -1.57 1.51
CA ARG A 203 -20.61 -1.63 2.63
C ARG A 203 -19.88 -2.96 2.67
N ASP A 204 -20.59 -4.07 2.56
CA ASP A 204 -19.96 -5.39 2.53
C ASP A 204 -19.05 -5.52 1.29
N ARG A 205 -19.51 -5.07 0.12
CA ARG A 205 -18.65 -5.00 -1.08
C ARG A 205 -17.41 -4.13 -0.87
N LEU A 206 -17.51 -2.99 -0.20
CA LEU A 206 -16.37 -2.13 0.12
C LEU A 206 -15.37 -2.83 1.04
N ILE A 207 -15.87 -3.44 2.13
CA ILE A 207 -15.09 -4.09 3.18
C ILE A 207 -14.37 -5.33 2.61
N LEU A 208 -15.04 -6.12 1.78
CA LEU A 208 -14.48 -7.36 1.22
C LEU A 208 -13.58 -7.10 0.02
N ASN A 209 -13.86 -6.08 -0.79
CA ASN A 209 -13.06 -5.71 -1.96
C ASN A 209 -11.83 -4.85 -1.56
N ARG A 210 -11.04 -5.36 -0.62
CA ARG A 210 -9.80 -4.74 -0.12
C ARG A 210 -8.57 -5.56 -0.44
N THR A 211 -8.76 -6.86 -0.66
CA THR A 211 -7.68 -7.81 -0.96
C THR A 211 -7.96 -8.57 -2.24
N VAL A 212 -6.93 -9.22 -2.77
CA VAL A 212 -6.97 -10.08 -3.95
C VAL A 212 -6.17 -11.33 -3.67
N ASN A 213 -6.68 -12.49 -4.06
CA ASN A 213 -5.99 -13.76 -3.94
C ASN A 213 -5.57 -14.26 -5.32
N ILE A 214 -4.28 -14.13 -5.66
CA ILE A 214 -3.77 -14.49 -6.99
C ILE A 214 -3.41 -15.98 -7.06
N GLN A 215 -2.99 -16.57 -5.95
CA GLN A 215 -2.46 -17.94 -5.90
C GLN A 215 -3.55 -18.96 -5.56
N GLY A 216 -4.55 -18.57 -4.78
CA GLY A 216 -5.46 -19.45 -4.05
C GLY A 216 -4.88 -19.83 -2.69
N GLY A 217 -5.72 -20.41 -1.83
CA GLY A 217 -5.37 -20.84 -0.48
C GLY A 217 -5.55 -19.74 0.58
N LYS A 218 -5.91 -20.16 1.80
CA LYS A 218 -6.05 -19.25 2.96
C LYS A 218 -4.72 -18.56 3.25
N ASN A 219 -4.79 -17.33 3.74
CA ASN A 219 -3.61 -16.53 4.12
C ASN A 219 -2.65 -16.13 2.97
N ASN A 220 -3.09 -16.24 1.70
CA ASN A 220 -2.30 -15.88 0.52
C ASN A 220 -2.83 -14.62 -0.19
N ASN A 221 -3.52 -13.76 0.55
CA ASN A 221 -4.14 -12.56 0.01
C ASN A 221 -3.15 -11.40 -0.04
N LEU A 222 -3.32 -10.55 -1.04
CA LEU A 222 -2.55 -9.33 -1.25
C LEU A 222 -3.45 -8.11 -1.13
N ALA A 223 -2.94 -6.98 -0.64
CA ALA A 223 -3.70 -5.74 -0.68
C ALA A 223 -4.02 -5.35 -2.14
N LEU A 224 -5.26 -4.94 -2.42
CA LEU A 224 -5.67 -4.62 -3.80
C LEU A 224 -4.82 -3.50 -4.43
N ASN A 225 -4.36 -2.55 -3.63
CA ASN A 225 -3.47 -1.48 -4.13
C ASN A 225 -2.08 -2.00 -4.45
N GLU A 226 -1.52 -2.89 -3.62
CA GLU A 226 -0.21 -3.49 -3.90
C GLU A 226 -0.28 -4.28 -5.20
N TYR A 227 -1.38 -4.99 -5.40
CA TYR A 227 -1.63 -5.69 -6.66
C TYR A 227 -1.65 -4.75 -7.87
N VAL A 228 -2.38 -3.65 -7.78
CA VAL A 228 -2.45 -2.64 -8.85
C VAL A 228 -1.07 -2.02 -9.11
N GLU A 229 -0.27 -1.82 -8.07
CA GLU A 229 1.08 -1.28 -8.19
C GLU A 229 2.04 -2.27 -8.88
N ILE A 230 1.95 -3.56 -8.56
CA ILE A 230 2.67 -4.63 -9.27
C ILE A 230 2.25 -4.64 -10.74
N LEU A 231 0.94 -4.58 -11.03
CA LEU A 231 0.43 -4.54 -12.40
C LEU A 231 0.94 -3.31 -13.16
N ASN A 232 0.93 -2.14 -12.53
CA ASN A 232 1.40 -0.89 -13.14
C ASN A 232 2.90 -0.95 -13.44
N ARG A 233 3.71 -1.48 -12.52
CA ARG A 233 5.15 -1.68 -12.73
C ARG A 233 5.40 -2.64 -13.89
N ASP A 234 4.86 -3.85 -13.81
CA ASP A 234 5.09 -4.90 -14.82
C ASP A 234 4.53 -4.46 -16.20
N SER A 235 3.44 -3.68 -16.23
CA SER A 235 2.89 -3.12 -17.48
C SER A 235 3.79 -2.04 -18.08
N LYS A 236 4.43 -1.19 -17.27
CA LYS A 236 5.39 -0.18 -17.77
C LYS A 236 6.57 -0.83 -18.46
N ASP A 237 7.05 -1.95 -17.94
CA ASP A 237 8.14 -2.71 -18.56
C ASP A 237 7.73 -3.24 -19.93
N ILE A 238 6.53 -3.81 -20.08
CA ILE A 238 6.01 -4.29 -21.37
C ILE A 238 5.81 -3.13 -22.36
N VAL A 239 5.29 -2.00 -21.89
CA VAL A 239 5.05 -0.81 -22.72
C VAL A 239 6.32 -0.35 -23.42
N THR A 240 7.51 -0.55 -22.84
CA THR A 240 8.80 -0.19 -23.49
C THR A 240 9.03 -0.91 -24.82
N GLY A 241 8.37 -2.06 -25.06
CA GLY A 241 8.44 -2.79 -26.32
C GLY A 241 7.55 -2.22 -27.44
N HIS A 242 6.69 -1.24 -27.14
CA HIS A 242 5.78 -0.64 -28.11
C HIS A 242 6.22 0.78 -28.49
N GLN A 243 6.20 1.09 -29.79
CA GLN A 243 6.70 2.37 -30.32
C GLN A 243 5.65 3.48 -30.39
N THR A 244 4.36 3.14 -30.50
CA THR A 244 3.28 4.12 -30.66
C THR A 244 2.22 3.99 -29.57
N LYS A 245 1.58 5.12 -29.27
CA LYS A 245 0.47 5.20 -28.32
C LYS A 245 -0.70 4.31 -28.74
N GLU A 246 -1.00 4.27 -30.03
CA GLU A 246 -2.09 3.49 -30.61
C GLU A 246 -1.83 1.99 -30.42
N SER A 247 -0.57 1.55 -30.63
CA SER A 247 -0.16 0.17 -30.37
C SER A 247 -0.30 -0.18 -28.89
N ILE A 248 0.16 0.71 -27.99
CA ILE A 248 0.04 0.50 -26.54
C ILE A 248 -1.43 0.29 -26.15
N ILE A 249 -2.33 1.14 -26.60
CA ILE A 249 -3.75 1.06 -26.27
C ILE A 249 -4.37 -0.23 -26.83
N ALA A 250 -4.09 -0.56 -28.10
CA ALA A 250 -4.62 -1.74 -28.77
C ALA A 250 -4.23 -3.06 -28.07
N HIS A 251 -3.01 -3.14 -27.53
CA HIS A 251 -2.49 -4.36 -26.90
C HIS A 251 -2.59 -4.38 -25.37
N SER A 252 -2.91 -3.24 -24.74
CA SER A 252 -2.91 -3.09 -23.28
C SER A 252 -3.71 -4.13 -22.49
N LYS A 253 -4.83 -4.63 -23.05
CA LYS A 253 -5.64 -5.70 -22.42
C LYS A 253 -4.88 -7.02 -22.29
N GLN A 254 -3.88 -7.25 -23.13
CA GLN A 254 -3.09 -8.48 -23.18
C GLN A 254 -1.93 -8.46 -22.17
N TYR A 255 -1.54 -7.28 -21.66
CA TYR A 255 -0.33 -7.15 -20.82
C TYR A 255 -0.35 -8.07 -19.59
N PRO A 256 -1.43 -8.17 -18.79
CA PRO A 256 -1.43 -9.09 -17.64
C PRO A 256 -1.24 -10.56 -18.03
N HIS A 257 -1.70 -10.97 -19.21
CA HIS A 257 -1.49 -12.31 -19.74
C HIS A 257 -0.04 -12.52 -20.21
N LEU A 258 0.53 -11.54 -20.92
CA LEU A 258 1.93 -11.57 -21.35
C LEU A 258 2.88 -11.67 -20.15
N ILE A 259 2.64 -10.90 -19.07
CA ILE A 259 3.41 -10.99 -17.83
C ILE A 259 3.41 -12.43 -17.29
N LYS A 260 2.22 -13.07 -17.28
CA LYS A 260 2.08 -14.44 -16.80
C LYS A 260 2.82 -15.44 -17.70
N TYR A 261 2.73 -15.28 -19.02
CA TYR A 261 3.43 -16.16 -19.96
C TYR A 261 4.95 -16.04 -19.86
N ILE A 262 5.49 -14.82 -19.75
CA ILE A 262 6.93 -14.59 -19.57
C ILE A 262 7.41 -15.27 -18.29
N LYS A 263 6.69 -15.09 -17.16
CA LYS A 263 7.03 -15.76 -15.89
C LYS A 263 7.01 -17.29 -16.01
N HIS A 264 6.04 -17.85 -16.73
CA HIS A 264 5.99 -19.30 -16.97
C HIS A 264 7.12 -19.78 -17.89
N PHE A 265 7.45 -19.01 -18.93
CA PHE A 265 8.53 -19.32 -19.85
C PHE A 265 9.89 -19.33 -19.15
N ASP A 266 10.16 -18.35 -18.27
CA ASP A 266 11.36 -18.31 -17.45
C ASP A 266 11.50 -19.57 -16.57
N ILE A 267 10.38 -20.03 -15.98
CA ILE A 267 10.34 -21.25 -15.15
C ILE A 267 10.67 -22.49 -15.98
N ILE A 268 10.02 -22.65 -17.14
CA ILE A 268 10.20 -23.83 -18.02
C ILE A 268 11.60 -23.85 -18.62
N SER A 269 12.14 -22.68 -18.97
CA SER A 269 13.45 -22.54 -19.59
C SER A 269 14.60 -22.50 -18.59
N GLU A 270 14.29 -22.68 -17.29
CA GLU A 270 15.24 -22.56 -16.18
C GLU A 270 16.05 -21.25 -16.19
N ILE A 271 15.47 -20.19 -16.78
CA ILE A 271 16.08 -18.87 -16.80
C ILE A 271 16.00 -18.32 -15.39
N ARG A 272 17.11 -18.45 -14.67
CA ARG A 272 17.23 -17.90 -13.31
C ARG A 272 17.38 -16.39 -13.42
N GLN A 273 16.34 -15.67 -13.02
CA GLN A 273 16.47 -14.24 -12.77
C GLN A 273 17.62 -14.01 -11.77
N ARG A 274 18.42 -12.97 -12.01
CA ARG A 274 19.53 -12.56 -11.13
C ARG A 274 18.96 -12.25 -9.75
N LYS A 275 18.94 -13.22 -8.84
CA LYS A 275 18.62 -12.96 -7.44
C LYS A 275 19.72 -12.07 -6.89
N GLY A 276 19.36 -10.90 -6.39
CA GLY A 276 20.30 -10.05 -5.67
C GLY A 276 21.02 -10.88 -4.60
N PHE A 277 22.32 -10.64 -4.42
CA PHE A 277 23.14 -11.31 -3.41
C PHE A 277 22.74 -10.83 -2.01
N HIS A 278 21.53 -11.18 -1.56
CA HIS A 278 21.17 -11.12 -0.15
C HIS A 278 21.43 -12.51 0.41
N LYS A 279 22.51 -12.66 1.18
CA LYS A 279 22.68 -13.80 2.09
C LYS A 279 21.38 -13.88 2.88
N LEU A 280 20.66 -15.01 2.83
CA LEU A 280 19.43 -15.17 3.60
C LEU A 280 19.75 -14.83 5.06
N PRO A 281 19.22 -13.72 5.61
CA PRO A 281 19.51 -13.35 6.99
C PRO A 281 19.05 -14.50 7.87
N GLN A 282 19.87 -14.88 8.85
CA GLN A 282 19.44 -15.84 9.86
C GLN A 282 18.48 -15.14 10.81
N TYR A 283 17.24 -14.94 10.35
CA TYR A 283 16.20 -14.18 11.04
C TYR A 283 16.09 -14.56 12.52
N LYS A 284 16.14 -15.86 12.82
CA LYS A 284 16.11 -16.37 14.21
C LYS A 284 17.30 -15.87 15.03
N ALA A 285 18.51 -15.89 14.47
CA ALA A 285 19.71 -15.41 15.16
C ALA A 285 19.63 -13.89 15.40
N ASP A 286 19.15 -13.12 14.42
CA ASP A 286 18.98 -11.67 14.53
C ASP A 286 17.94 -11.31 15.59
N VAL A 287 16.79 -11.99 15.60
CA VAL A 287 15.74 -11.80 16.61
C VAL A 287 16.26 -12.14 18.01
N MET A 288 16.99 -13.24 18.17
CA MET A 288 17.57 -13.63 19.46
C MET A 288 18.60 -12.60 19.94
N LYS A 289 19.39 -12.03 19.03
CA LYS A 289 20.35 -10.96 19.36
C LYS A 289 19.63 -9.71 19.86
N VAL A 290 18.62 -9.23 19.12
CA VAL A 290 17.83 -8.05 19.52
C VAL A 290 17.12 -8.29 20.86
N ALA A 291 16.50 -9.47 21.05
CA ALA A 291 15.82 -9.80 22.31
C ALA A 291 16.79 -9.79 23.50
N LYS A 292 17.98 -10.38 23.32
CA LYS A 292 19.05 -10.35 24.34
C LYS A 292 19.44 -8.91 24.69
N GLU A 293 19.71 -8.07 23.69
CA GLU A 293 20.07 -6.66 23.90
C GLU A 293 18.97 -5.88 24.64
N LEU A 294 17.69 -6.09 24.30
CA LEU A 294 16.56 -5.44 24.96
C LEU A 294 16.42 -5.86 26.44
N ILE A 295 16.67 -7.13 26.75
CA ILE A 295 16.67 -7.64 28.13
C ILE A 295 17.84 -7.07 28.92
N GLU A 296 19.05 -7.05 28.33
CA GLU A 296 20.27 -6.53 28.98
C GLU A 296 20.13 -5.06 29.37
N ILE A 297 19.51 -4.23 28.51
CA ILE A 297 19.26 -2.81 28.82
C ILE A 297 18.00 -2.58 29.67
N ARG A 298 17.32 -3.65 30.11
CA ARG A 298 16.06 -3.61 30.86
C ARG A 298 15.01 -2.74 30.16
N ALA A 299 14.86 -2.90 28.84
CA ALA A 299 14.03 -2.04 28.00
C ALA A 299 12.55 -2.04 28.40
N PHE A 300 12.08 -3.13 29.02
CA PHE A 300 10.68 -3.34 29.44
C PHE A 300 10.43 -3.10 30.93
N GLU A 301 11.45 -2.67 31.68
CA GLU A 301 11.29 -2.24 33.06
C GLU A 301 11.25 -0.71 33.12
N HIS A 302 10.32 -0.15 33.87
CA HIS A 302 10.23 1.30 34.05
C HIS A 302 11.29 1.78 35.04
N ILE A 303 12.21 2.61 34.56
CA ILE A 303 13.33 3.18 35.33
C ILE A 303 13.22 4.72 35.29
N PRO A 304 12.81 5.37 36.39
CA PRO A 304 12.62 6.82 36.41
C PRO A 304 13.84 7.61 35.93
N LYS A 305 13.61 8.67 35.15
CA LYS A 305 14.62 9.60 34.60
C LYS A 305 15.60 8.99 33.60
N ARG A 306 15.37 7.76 33.12
CA ARG A 306 16.17 7.16 32.05
C ARG A 306 15.91 7.89 30.73
N LYS A 307 16.99 8.29 30.05
CA LYS A 307 16.93 8.99 28.76
C LYS A 307 17.00 8.01 27.60
N PHE A 308 16.31 8.34 26.51
CA PHE A 308 16.48 7.64 25.24
C PHE A 308 17.67 8.24 24.49
N VAL A 309 18.75 7.47 24.35
CA VAL A 309 19.95 7.88 23.61
C VAL A 309 20.02 7.05 22.32
N CYS A 310 19.56 7.62 21.21
CA CYS A 310 19.86 7.06 19.91
C CYS A 310 21.28 7.53 19.53
N LYS A 311 22.21 6.59 19.30
CA LYS A 311 23.45 6.95 18.61
C LYS A 311 23.04 7.49 17.25
N GLU A 312 23.41 8.72 16.91
CA GLU A 312 23.29 9.19 15.53
C GLU A 312 24.07 8.20 14.67
N LEU A 313 23.36 7.34 13.95
CA LEU A 313 23.89 6.65 12.79
C LEU A 313 23.96 7.70 11.68
N SER A 314 24.75 8.76 11.89
CA SER A 314 25.19 9.60 10.80
C SER A 314 26.10 8.72 9.95
N THR A 315 25.53 8.09 8.93
CA THR A 315 26.29 7.96 7.69
C THR A 315 26.67 9.38 7.33
N GLU A 316 27.97 9.69 7.33
CA GLU A 316 28.47 10.95 6.81
C GLU A 316 27.65 11.30 5.58
N ARG A 317 26.98 12.47 5.58
CA ARG A 317 26.08 12.88 4.48
C ARG A 317 26.77 12.76 3.11
N ASN A 318 28.10 12.81 3.12
CA ASN A 318 28.95 12.45 2.02
C ASN A 318 29.93 11.34 2.47
N PRO A 319 29.68 10.05 2.16
CA PRO A 319 30.60 8.96 2.51
C PRO A 319 31.95 9.07 1.77
N PHE A 320 32.07 10.02 0.83
CA PHE A 320 33.29 10.31 0.10
C PHE A 320 34.12 11.44 0.73
N ILE A 321 33.67 12.05 1.84
CA ILE A 321 34.40 13.17 2.44
C ILE A 321 35.80 12.77 2.95
N ASN A 322 35.95 11.50 3.33
CA ASN A 322 37.21 10.88 3.72
C ASN A 322 37.84 10.01 2.62
N SER A 323 37.23 9.96 1.43
CA SER A 323 37.79 9.20 0.32
C SER A 323 38.87 10.00 -0.41
N TYR A 324 39.79 9.30 -1.07
CA TYR A 324 40.95 9.89 -1.74
C TYR A 324 40.55 11.06 -2.65
N ARG A 325 41.24 12.21 -2.54
CA ARG A 325 41.04 13.36 -3.44
C ARG A 325 41.29 12.93 -4.88
N GLY A 326 40.22 12.73 -5.63
CA GLY A 326 40.24 12.20 -7.00
C GLY A 326 39.50 10.87 -7.19
N LEU A 327 38.87 10.30 -6.16
CA LEU A 327 38.06 9.08 -6.29
C LEU A 327 36.90 9.27 -7.29
N SER A 328 36.21 10.42 -7.25
CA SER A 328 35.17 10.76 -8.23
C SER A 328 35.74 10.80 -9.65
N THR A 329 36.93 11.38 -9.83
CA THR A 329 37.63 11.43 -11.12
C THR A 329 38.05 10.03 -11.58
N MET A 330 38.57 9.17 -10.68
CA MET A 330 38.89 7.78 -10.98
C MET A 330 37.66 6.99 -11.42
N ILE A 331 36.51 7.17 -10.77
CA ILE A 331 35.26 6.49 -11.13
C ILE A 331 34.79 6.96 -12.53
N ASP A 332 34.84 8.27 -12.80
CA ASP A 332 34.48 8.84 -14.11
C ASP A 332 35.42 8.36 -15.23
N THR A 333 36.72 8.26 -14.94
CA THR A 333 37.74 7.81 -15.91
C THR A 333 37.57 6.31 -16.22
N ASN A 334 37.16 5.50 -15.23
CA ASN A 334 36.92 4.07 -15.42
C ASN A 334 35.54 3.76 -16.04
N GLN A 335 34.52 4.60 -15.84
CA GLN A 335 33.23 4.45 -16.54
C GLN A 335 33.36 4.66 -18.05
N LYS A 336 34.20 5.60 -18.49
CA LYS A 336 34.47 5.82 -19.92
C LYS A 336 35.19 4.64 -20.59
N ASN A 337 35.97 3.86 -19.85
CA ASN A 337 36.67 2.68 -20.36
C ASN A 337 35.82 1.40 -20.37
N LEU A 338 34.61 1.42 -19.77
CA LEU A 338 33.68 0.29 -19.75
C LEU A 338 32.62 0.35 -20.86
N LEU A 339 32.67 1.36 -21.73
CA LEU A 339 31.79 1.51 -22.90
C LEU A 339 32.47 1.14 -24.24
N VAL A 340 33.66 0.51 -24.18
CA VAL A 340 34.32 -0.08 -25.36
C VAL A 340 34.76 -1.50 -25.02
N VAL A 341 33.81 -2.43 -24.96
CA VAL A 341 33.90 -3.82 -25.49
C VAL A 341 32.49 -4.25 -25.88
#